data_AF-A0A316KNZ5-F1
#
_entry.id   AF-A0A316KNZ5-F1
#
_cell.length_a   1.000
_cell.length_b   1.000
_cell.length_c   1.000
_cell.angle_alpha   90.00
_cell.angle_beta   90.00
_cell.angle_gamma   90.00
#
_symmetry.space_group_name_H-M   'P 1'
#
loop_
_entity.id
_entity.type
_entity.pdbx_description
1 polymer ?
#
loop_
_entity_poly.entity_id
_entity_poly.type
_entity_poly.pdbx_seq_one_letter_code
_entity_poly.pdbx_strand_id
1 'polypeptide(L)'
;MFKKQDRNDFNARIKRLDPAFATTPAKERDDRKPWELGKRAARGTTKPLRMTFLGFTAALISLYAANNPETVRDLLVRSGWPLQFVHYAMNGIALLMIGLLVFYLANVLRCINPRATDRGNAAGLVVGAIAAIGVNTLDQSHILSGLQYAGFESPGDVLTYAQARTSEIAKIDWTSVVAVSSSAK
;
A
#
# COMPACT_ATOMS: atom_id res chain seq x y z
N MET A 1 8.18 -7.33 -63.08
CA MET A 1 8.21 -8.64 -62.41
C MET A 1 8.91 -8.47 -61.06
N PHE A 2 8.17 -8.35 -59.96
CA PHE A 2 8.76 -8.16 -58.63
C PHE A 2 9.29 -9.50 -58.11
N LYS A 3 10.62 -9.65 -58.07
CA LYS A 3 11.27 -10.82 -57.49
C LYS A 3 10.96 -10.83 -55.99
N LYS A 4 10.26 -11.86 -55.50
CA LYS A 4 10.02 -12.03 -54.07
C LYS A 4 11.38 -12.12 -53.39
N GLN A 5 11.61 -11.26 -52.41
CA GLN A 5 12.86 -11.20 -51.68
C GLN A 5 12.90 -12.39 -50.71
N ASP A 6 13.78 -13.35 -50.97
CA ASP A 6 13.94 -14.52 -50.11
C ASP A 6 14.67 -14.17 -48.82
N ARG A 7 14.47 -15.00 -47.79
CA ARG A 7 15.04 -14.80 -46.44
C ARG A 7 16.57 -14.67 -46.46
N ASN A 8 17.24 -15.35 -47.39
CA ASN A 8 18.68 -15.27 -47.57
C ASN A 8 19.13 -13.89 -48.07
N ASP A 9 18.33 -13.28 -48.94
CA ASP A 9 18.60 -11.97 -49.54
C ASP A 9 18.41 -10.84 -48.51
N PHE A 10 17.41 -11.00 -47.62
CA PHE A 10 17.21 -10.13 -46.46
C PHE A 10 18.37 -10.21 -45.46
N ASN A 11 18.80 -11.42 -45.09
CA ASN A 11 19.91 -11.62 -44.16
C ASN A 11 21.25 -11.12 -44.73
N ALA A 12 21.46 -11.23 -46.05
CA ALA A 12 22.63 -10.67 -46.72
C ALA A 12 22.65 -9.13 -46.66
N ARG A 13 21.49 -8.48 -46.74
CA ARG A 13 21.36 -7.02 -46.58
C ARG A 13 21.62 -6.56 -45.15
N ILE A 14 21.07 -7.25 -44.15
CA ILE A 14 21.35 -6.94 -42.74
C ILE A 14 22.84 -7.08 -42.43
N LYS A 15 23.50 -8.14 -42.94
CA LYS A 15 24.95 -8.34 -42.80
C LYS A 15 25.80 -7.20 -43.39
N ARG A 16 25.31 -6.50 -44.42
CA ARG A 16 26.01 -5.38 -45.05
C ARG A 16 25.75 -4.05 -44.33
N LEU A 17 24.55 -3.86 -43.79
CA LEU A 17 24.14 -2.63 -43.11
C LEU A 17 24.67 -2.55 -41.68
N ASP A 18 24.73 -3.68 -40.97
CA ASP A 18 25.24 -3.74 -39.61
C ASP A 18 25.97 -5.08 -39.35
N PRO A 19 27.31 -5.10 -39.55
CA PRO A 19 28.12 -6.29 -39.32
C PRO A 19 28.10 -6.74 -37.85
N ALA A 20 27.97 -5.80 -36.91
CA ALA A 20 27.98 -6.07 -35.48
C ALA A 20 26.67 -6.76 -35.05
N PHE A 21 25.52 -6.30 -35.55
CA PHE A 21 24.24 -6.99 -35.34
C PHE A 21 24.24 -8.41 -35.94
N ALA A 22 24.93 -8.60 -37.07
CA ALA A 22 24.99 -9.90 -37.73
C ALA A 22 25.90 -10.92 -37.03
N THR A 23 26.88 -10.49 -36.24
CA THR A 23 27.78 -11.37 -35.46
C THR A 23 27.22 -11.71 -34.08
N THR A 24 26.31 -10.91 -33.52
CA THR A 24 25.64 -11.23 -32.25
C THR A 24 24.87 -12.55 -32.35
N PRO A 25 25.03 -13.51 -31.43
CA PRO A 25 24.24 -14.74 -31.39
C PRO A 25 22.74 -14.43 -31.30
N ALA A 26 21.87 -15.20 -31.97
CA ALA A 26 20.41 -14.94 -31.96
C ALA A 26 19.79 -14.93 -30.55
N LYS A 27 20.45 -15.57 -29.57
CA LYS A 27 20.03 -15.55 -28.15
C LYS A 27 20.31 -14.23 -27.44
N GLU A 28 21.25 -13.43 -27.95
CA GLU A 28 21.69 -12.15 -27.38
C GLU A 28 21.16 -10.95 -28.17
N ARG A 29 20.50 -11.18 -29.31
CA ARG A 29 19.82 -10.12 -30.07
C ARG A 29 18.51 -9.75 -29.36
N ASP A 30 18.35 -8.47 -29.03
CA ASP A 30 17.05 -7.96 -28.63
C ASP A 30 16.21 -7.73 -29.89
N ASP A 31 15.60 -8.81 -30.41
CA ASP A 31 14.73 -8.78 -31.60
C ASP A 31 13.38 -8.05 -31.35
N ARG A 32 13.27 -7.36 -30.21
CA ARG A 32 12.04 -6.69 -29.80
C ARG A 32 11.85 -5.39 -30.55
N LYS A 33 10.61 -5.17 -30.96
CA LYS A 33 10.24 -3.96 -31.68
C LYS A 33 10.28 -2.76 -30.72
N PRO A 34 10.67 -1.55 -31.17
CA PRO A 34 10.82 -0.37 -30.29
C PRO A 34 9.60 -0.04 -29.42
N TRP A 35 8.39 -0.41 -29.87
CA TRP A 35 7.13 -0.20 -29.14
C TRP A 35 6.82 -1.28 -28.09
N GLU A 36 7.63 -2.33 -27.98
CA GLU A 36 7.49 -3.39 -26.96
C GLU A 36 8.23 -3.03 -25.65
N LEU A 37 9.07 -1.99 -25.67
CA LEU A 37 9.82 -1.49 -24.51
C LEU A 37 8.92 -1.06 -23.34
N GLY A 38 7.68 -0.63 -23.60
CA GLY A 38 6.72 -0.22 -22.56
C GLY A 38 6.11 -1.37 -21.75
N LYS A 39 6.12 -2.62 -22.24
CA LYS A 39 5.44 -3.75 -21.58
C LYS A 39 6.24 -4.37 -20.43
N ARG A 40 7.57 -4.19 -20.41
CA ARG A 40 8.43 -4.67 -19.32
C ARG A 40 8.78 -3.61 -18.29
N ALA A 41 8.89 -2.32 -18.67
CA ALA A 41 9.07 -1.24 -17.70
C ALA A 41 7.85 -1.10 -16.75
N ALA A 42 6.66 -1.51 -17.20
CA ALA A 42 5.44 -1.56 -16.40
C ALA A 42 5.23 -2.88 -15.61
N ARG A 43 6.20 -3.81 -15.59
CA ARG A 43 6.27 -4.80 -14.50
C ARG A 43 6.94 -4.13 -13.30
N GLY A 44 6.29 -3.08 -12.78
CA GLY A 44 6.51 -2.70 -11.39
C GLY A 44 6.28 -3.95 -10.54
N THR A 45 7.18 -4.21 -9.60
CA THR A 45 7.06 -5.37 -8.71
C THR A 45 5.70 -5.30 -8.01
N THR A 46 4.70 -6.03 -8.50
CA THR A 46 3.44 -6.19 -7.80
C THR A 46 3.75 -6.97 -6.53
N LYS A 47 3.41 -6.40 -5.38
CA LYS A 47 3.63 -6.99 -4.06
C LYS A 47 2.27 -7.19 -3.40
N PRO A 48 1.40 -8.04 -3.97
CA PRO A 48 0.02 -8.18 -3.55
C PRO A 48 -0.09 -8.53 -2.07
N LEU A 49 0.79 -9.40 -1.56
CA LEU A 49 0.81 -9.78 -0.14
C LEU A 49 1.06 -8.58 0.79
N ARG A 50 2.01 -7.69 0.45
CA ARG A 50 2.28 -6.49 1.25
C ARG A 50 1.09 -5.54 1.22
N MET A 51 0.42 -5.45 0.07
CA MET A 51 -0.78 -4.63 -0.10
C MET A 51 -1.98 -5.20 0.65
N THR A 52 -2.10 -6.53 0.73
CA THR A 52 -3.07 -7.21 1.59
C THR A 52 -2.83 -6.92 3.06
N PHE A 53 -1.57 -7.02 3.52
CA PHE A 53 -1.25 -6.66 4.89
C PHE A 53 -1.57 -5.19 5.18
N LEU A 54 -1.19 -4.27 4.29
CA LEU A 54 -1.49 -2.86 4.42
C LEU A 54 -3.00 -2.58 4.44
N GLY A 55 -3.77 -3.23 3.56
CA GLY A 55 -5.22 -3.08 3.52
C GLY A 55 -5.89 -3.62 4.79
N PHE A 56 -5.41 -4.76 5.28
CA PHE A 56 -5.87 -5.36 6.52
C PHE A 56 -5.61 -4.44 7.72
N THR A 57 -4.37 -4.00 7.92
CA THR A 57 -4.01 -3.16 9.07
C THR A 57 -4.70 -1.81 9.04
N ALA A 58 -4.74 -1.14 7.88
CA ALA A 58 -5.41 0.15 7.75
C ALA A 58 -6.92 0.04 8.04
N ALA A 59 -7.59 -0.97 7.48
CA ALA A 59 -9.01 -1.17 7.72
C ALA A 59 -9.31 -1.53 9.18
N LEU A 60 -8.47 -2.37 9.80
CA LEU A 60 -8.65 -2.77 11.19
C LEU A 60 -8.46 -1.59 12.16
N ILE A 61 -7.46 -0.75 11.94
CA ILE A 61 -7.24 0.48 12.74
C ILE A 61 -8.42 1.44 12.57
N SER A 62 -8.90 1.65 11.35
CA SER A 62 -10.06 2.52 11.11
C SER A 62 -11.34 1.98 11.73
N LEU A 63 -11.60 0.67 11.63
CA LEU A 63 -12.76 0.05 12.30
C LEU A 63 -12.66 0.19 13.82
N TYR A 64 -11.48 -0.04 14.40
CA TYR A 64 -11.26 0.15 15.83
C TYR A 64 -11.53 1.60 16.26
N ALA A 65 -11.00 2.57 15.51
CA ALA A 65 -11.19 3.98 15.79
C ALA A 65 -12.66 4.43 15.64
N ALA A 66 -13.37 3.89 14.65
CA ALA A 66 -14.80 4.15 14.44
C ALA A 66 -15.67 3.59 15.56
N ASN A 67 -15.35 2.37 16.04
CA ASN A 67 -16.16 1.68 17.04
C ASN A 67 -15.86 2.14 18.48
N ASN A 68 -14.68 2.70 18.75
CA ASN A 68 -14.24 3.09 20.10
C ASN A 68 -13.73 4.55 20.16
N PRO A 69 -14.56 5.55 19.82
CA PRO A 69 -14.11 6.94 19.73
C PRO A 69 -13.62 7.50 21.07
N GLU A 70 -14.24 7.11 22.19
CA GLU A 70 -13.82 7.56 23.53
C GLU A 70 -12.45 6.97 23.92
N THR A 71 -12.18 5.72 23.57
CA THR A 71 -10.87 5.11 23.82
C THR A 71 -9.77 5.79 23.01
N VAL A 72 -10.05 6.16 21.75
CA VAL A 72 -9.10 6.93 20.92
C VAL A 72 -8.85 8.30 21.52
N ARG A 73 -9.90 8.96 22.00
CA ARG A 73 -9.81 10.25 22.70
C ARG A 73 -8.94 10.15 23.96
N ASP A 74 -9.15 9.12 24.77
CA ASP A 74 -8.35 8.88 25.98
C ASP A 74 -6.88 8.60 25.65
N LEU A 75 -6.62 7.84 24.58
CA LEU A 75 -5.26 7.60 24.10
C LEU A 75 -4.58 8.89 23.64
N LEU A 76 -5.29 9.77 22.94
CA LEU A 76 -4.78 11.09 22.54
C LEU A 76 -4.40 11.92 23.78
N VAL A 77 -5.29 12.03 24.76
CA VAL A 77 -5.03 12.76 26.00
C VAL A 77 -3.84 12.17 26.76
N ARG A 78 -3.79 10.84 26.91
CA ARG A 78 -2.67 10.14 27.56
C ARG A 78 -1.35 10.31 26.82
N SER A 79 -1.38 10.44 25.49
CA SER A 79 -0.19 10.69 24.67
C SER A 79 0.34 12.13 24.75
N GLY A 80 -0.31 12.99 25.54
CA GLY A 80 0.13 14.38 25.78
C GLY A 80 -0.53 15.41 24.87
N TRP A 81 -1.61 15.05 24.15
CA TRP A 81 -2.34 16.04 23.35
C TRP A 81 -3.08 17.03 24.25
N PRO A 82 -2.95 18.36 24.00
CA PRO A 82 -3.68 19.36 24.76
C PRO A 82 -5.20 19.20 24.56
N LEU A 83 -5.97 19.19 25.65
CA LEU A 83 -7.44 18.98 25.65
C LEU A 83 -8.19 19.87 24.65
N GLN A 84 -7.75 21.13 24.50
CA GLN A 84 -8.31 22.10 23.55
C GLN A 84 -8.18 21.69 22.08
N PHE A 85 -7.20 20.83 21.73
CA PHE A 85 -6.98 20.36 20.36
C PHE A 85 -7.51 18.95 20.10
N VAL A 86 -7.94 18.24 21.14
CA VAL A 86 -8.45 16.85 21.01
C VAL A 86 -9.63 16.78 20.05
N HIS A 87 -10.57 17.73 20.11
CA HIS A 87 -11.69 17.77 19.18
C HIS A 87 -11.23 17.92 17.71
N TYR A 88 -10.23 18.77 17.44
CA TYR A 88 -9.67 18.92 16.09
C TYR A 88 -8.96 17.64 15.63
N ALA A 89 -8.22 16.98 16.52
CA ALA A 89 -7.58 15.70 16.23
C ALA A 89 -8.60 14.61 15.88
N MET A 90 -9.69 14.51 16.66
CA MET A 90 -10.78 13.57 16.41
C MET A 90 -11.48 13.84 15.07
N ASN A 91 -11.73 15.11 14.72
CA ASN A 91 -12.27 15.47 13.40
C ASN A 91 -11.30 15.13 12.27
N GLY A 92 -9.99 15.33 12.48
CA GLY A 92 -8.96 14.91 11.54
C GLY A 92 -8.97 13.39 11.31
N ILE A 93 -9.10 12.60 12.37
CA ILE A 93 -9.23 11.14 12.28
C ILE A 93 -10.49 10.76 11.48
N ALA A 94 -11.63 11.41 11.74
CA ALA A 94 -12.87 11.18 10.99
C ALA A 94 -12.69 11.47 9.48
N LEU A 95 -12.04 12.60 9.13
CA LEU A 95 -11.74 12.94 7.74
C LEU A 95 -10.81 11.92 7.08
N LEU A 96 -9.80 11.43 7.80
CA LEU A 96 -8.91 10.37 7.31
C LEU A 96 -9.67 9.08 7.03
N MET A 97 -10.64 8.72 7.88
CA MET A 97 -11.47 7.54 7.64
C MET A 97 -12.37 7.69 6.41
N ILE A 98 -12.97 8.87 6.20
CA ILE A 98 -13.75 9.17 4.99
C ILE A 98 -12.83 9.09 3.76
N GLY A 99 -11.64 9.67 3.82
CA GLY A 99 -10.63 9.58 2.76
C GLY A 99 -10.23 8.13 2.46
N LEU A 100 -10.05 7.31 3.50
CA LEU A 100 -9.73 5.89 3.36
C LEU A 100 -10.89 5.10 2.73
N LEU A 101 -12.14 5.42 3.07
CA LEU A 101 -13.31 4.82 2.44
C LEU A 101 -13.33 5.10 0.93
N VAL A 102 -13.16 6.37 0.54
CA VAL A 102 -13.09 6.77 -0.88
C VAL A 102 -11.91 6.08 -1.57
N PHE A 103 -10.76 5.97 -0.90
CA PHE A 103 -9.60 5.26 -1.41
C PHE A 103 -9.89 3.78 -1.67
N TYR A 104 -10.58 3.08 -0.77
CA TYR A 104 -10.98 1.69 -1.01
C TYR A 104 -11.96 1.57 -2.17
N LEU A 105 -12.96 2.45 -2.27
CA LEU A 105 -13.90 2.47 -3.39
C LEU A 105 -13.18 2.67 -4.73
N ALA A 106 -12.22 3.59 -4.79
CA ALA A 106 -11.39 3.79 -5.99
C ALA A 106 -10.58 2.53 -6.35
N ASN A 107 -10.06 1.80 -5.37
CA ASN A 107 -9.34 0.55 -5.59
C ASN A 107 -10.27 -0.62 -6.00
N VAL A 108 -11.51 -0.66 -5.53
CA VAL A 108 -12.54 -1.61 -6.02
C VAL A 108 -12.82 -1.35 -7.49
N LEU A 109 -13.07 -0.09 -7.89
CA LEU A 109 -13.25 0.28 -9.29
C LEU A 109 -12.04 -0.09 -10.16
N ARG A 110 -10.82 0.09 -9.61
CA ARG A 110 -9.58 -0.33 -10.25
C ARG A 110 -9.48 -1.85 -10.45
N CYS A 111 -10.03 -2.65 -9.53
CA CYS A 111 -10.05 -4.11 -9.65
C CYS A 111 -10.94 -4.56 -10.81
N ILE A 112 -12.07 -3.90 -11.04
CA ILE A 112 -13.06 -4.27 -12.06
C ILE A 112 -12.65 -3.74 -13.44
N ASN A 113 -11.93 -2.62 -13.53
CA ASN A 113 -11.52 -2.06 -14.81
C ASN A 113 -10.37 -2.87 -15.46
N PRO A 114 -10.57 -3.49 -16.64
CA PRO A 114 -9.56 -4.31 -17.29
C PRO A 114 -8.37 -3.51 -17.84
N ARG A 115 -8.52 -2.20 -18.03
CA ARG A 115 -7.47 -1.30 -18.54
C ARG A 115 -6.62 -0.66 -17.45
N ALA A 116 -6.93 -0.91 -16.18
CA ALA A 116 -6.18 -0.32 -15.07
C ALA A 116 -4.82 -1.00 -14.86
N THR A 117 -3.81 -0.19 -14.51
CA THR A 117 -2.49 -0.66 -14.07
C THR A 117 -2.53 -1.13 -12.61
N ASP A 118 -1.56 -1.98 -12.21
CA ASP A 118 -1.36 -2.46 -10.82
C ASP A 118 -2.57 -3.11 -10.13
N ARG A 119 -3.43 -3.79 -10.90
CA ARG A 119 -4.63 -4.48 -10.39
C ARG A 119 -4.33 -5.48 -9.27
N GLY A 120 -3.19 -6.16 -9.29
CA GLY A 120 -2.80 -7.10 -8.24
C GLY A 120 -2.55 -6.43 -6.88
N ASN A 121 -2.01 -5.22 -6.87
CA ASN A 121 -1.80 -4.44 -5.65
C ASN A 121 -3.14 -3.90 -5.11
N ALA A 122 -4.01 -3.39 -6.00
CA ALA A 122 -5.35 -2.94 -5.63
C ALA A 122 -6.21 -4.09 -5.08
N ALA A 123 -6.17 -5.26 -5.72
CA ALA A 123 -6.85 -6.45 -5.23
C ALA A 123 -6.31 -6.88 -3.87
N GLY A 124 -4.99 -6.83 -3.67
CA GLY A 124 -4.37 -7.06 -2.36
C GLY A 124 -4.98 -6.18 -1.27
N LEU A 125 -4.97 -4.85 -1.48
CA LEU A 125 -5.57 -3.87 -0.57
C LEU A 125 -7.03 -4.18 -0.22
N VAL A 126 -7.87 -4.44 -1.23
CA VAL A 126 -9.30 -4.71 -1.04
C VAL A 126 -9.52 -6.02 -0.28
N VAL A 127 -8.81 -7.09 -0.65
CA VAL A 127 -8.89 -8.39 0.05
C VAL A 127 -8.47 -8.24 1.51
N GLY A 128 -7.39 -7.49 1.78
CA GLY A 128 -6.96 -7.20 3.15
C GLY A 128 -8.03 -6.50 3.97
N ALA A 129 -8.66 -5.47 3.41
CA ALA A 129 -9.74 -4.74 4.07
C ALA A 129 -10.97 -5.62 4.37
N ILE A 130 -11.36 -6.49 3.43
CA ILE A 130 -12.46 -7.45 3.65
C ILE A 130 -12.11 -8.42 4.77
N ALA A 131 -10.87 -8.93 4.81
CA ALA A 131 -10.42 -9.80 5.89
C ALA A 131 -10.47 -9.09 7.25
N ALA A 132 -10.14 -7.79 7.33
CA ALA A 132 -10.25 -7.01 8.57
C ALA A 132 -11.70 -6.88 9.05
N ILE A 133 -12.66 -6.69 8.14
CA ILE A 133 -14.09 -6.69 8.48
C ILE A 133 -14.49 -8.05 9.06
N GLY A 134 -14.06 -9.15 8.43
CA GLY A 134 -14.32 -10.50 8.94
C GLY A 134 -13.75 -10.72 10.34
N VAL A 135 -12.50 -10.31 10.58
CA VAL A 135 -11.87 -10.40 11.92
C VAL A 135 -12.62 -9.56 12.96
N ASN A 136 -13.11 -8.37 12.60
CA ASN A 136 -13.87 -7.52 13.51
C ASN A 136 -15.23 -8.14 13.91
N THR A 137 -15.70 -9.17 13.19
CA THR A 137 -16.93 -9.91 13.53
C THR A 137 -16.69 -11.21 14.30
N LEU A 138 -15.43 -11.57 14.56
CA LEU A 138 -15.10 -12.78 15.32
C LEU A 138 -15.33 -12.61 16.82
N ASP A 139 -15.73 -13.70 17.47
CA ASP A 139 -15.79 -13.77 18.93
C ASP A 139 -14.40 -13.60 19.55
N GLN A 140 -14.40 -13.02 20.76
CA GLN A 140 -13.20 -12.65 21.50
C GLN A 140 -12.25 -13.83 21.77
N SER A 141 -12.77 -15.07 21.83
CA SER A 141 -11.99 -16.31 21.98
C SER A 141 -11.06 -16.59 20.79
N HIS A 142 -11.48 -16.26 19.57
CA HIS A 142 -10.67 -16.43 18.37
C HIS A 142 -9.55 -15.40 18.30
N ILE A 143 -9.82 -14.17 18.76
CA ILE A 143 -8.83 -13.10 18.84
C ILE A 143 -7.74 -13.46 19.87
N LEU A 144 -8.13 -13.96 21.04
CA LEU A 144 -7.20 -14.40 22.08
C LEU A 144 -6.33 -15.58 21.61
N SER A 145 -6.91 -16.55 20.90
CA SER A 145 -6.15 -17.67 20.32
C SER A 145 -5.12 -17.18 19.30
N GLY A 146 -5.47 -16.17 18.48
CA GLY A 146 -4.54 -15.56 17.54
C GLY A 146 -3.42 -14.77 18.21
N LEU A 147 -3.73 -14.05 19.30
CA LEU A 147 -2.74 -13.35 20.11
C LEU A 147 -1.73 -14.32 20.73
N GLN A 148 -2.22 -15.43 21.30
CA GLN A 148 -1.37 -16.47 21.86
C GLN A 148 -0.45 -17.10 20.80
N TYR A 149 -0.95 -17.33 19.59
CA TYR A 149 -0.13 -17.80 18.47
C TYR A 149 0.94 -16.77 18.06
N ALA A 150 0.66 -15.48 18.19
CA ALA A 150 1.61 -14.40 17.95
C ALA A 150 2.58 -14.15 19.12
N GLY A 151 2.49 -14.93 20.21
CA GLY A 151 3.33 -14.80 21.39
C GLY A 151 2.88 -13.76 22.40
N PHE A 152 1.63 -13.29 22.32
CA PHE A 152 1.04 -12.36 23.28
C PHE A 152 0.00 -13.05 24.15
N GLU A 153 0.10 -12.88 25.46
CA GLU A 153 -0.84 -13.49 26.43
C GLU A 153 -2.14 -12.69 26.54
N SER A 154 -2.08 -11.38 26.29
CA SER A 154 -3.23 -10.49 26.31
C SER A 154 -3.18 -9.40 25.23
N PRO A 155 -4.32 -8.79 24.88
CA PRO A 155 -4.35 -7.59 24.04
C PRO A 155 -3.58 -6.41 24.65
N GLY A 156 -3.47 -6.37 25.99
CA GLY A 156 -2.72 -5.34 26.71
C GLY A 156 -1.22 -5.38 26.40
N ASP A 157 -0.64 -6.58 26.27
CA ASP A 157 0.79 -6.76 25.96
C ASP A 157 1.15 -6.21 24.57
N VAL A 158 0.23 -6.34 23.62
CA VAL A 158 0.38 -5.76 22.27
C VAL A 158 0.42 -4.25 22.34
N LEU A 159 -0.45 -3.63 23.14
CA LEU A 159 -0.49 -2.19 23.33
C LEU A 159 0.79 -1.67 23.99
N THR A 160 1.28 -2.35 25.04
CA THR A 160 2.54 -1.99 25.70
C THR A 160 3.73 -2.13 24.75
N TYR A 161 3.79 -3.23 23.99
CA TYR A 161 4.83 -3.43 22.98
C TYR A 161 4.78 -2.35 21.88
N ALA A 162 3.60 -2.03 21.37
CA ALA A 162 3.41 -1.01 20.34
C ALA A 162 3.78 0.39 20.85
N GLN A 163 3.42 0.73 22.08
CA GLN A 163 3.79 2.01 22.72
C GLN A 163 5.31 2.13 22.86
N ALA A 164 5.99 1.11 23.36
CA ALA A 164 7.45 1.09 23.48
C ALA A 164 8.11 1.33 22.11
N ARG A 165 7.71 0.59 21.08
CA ARG A 165 8.23 0.77 19.71
C ARG A 165 7.92 2.12 19.10
N THR A 166 6.73 2.66 19.35
CA THR A 166 6.36 3.97 18.81
C THR A 166 7.16 5.09 19.46
N SER A 167 7.42 5.00 20.76
CA SER A 167 8.29 5.97 21.46
C SER A 167 9.74 5.94 20.94
N GLU A 168 10.28 4.76 20.63
CA GLU A 168 11.60 4.60 20.02
C GLU A 168 11.69 5.25 18.62
N ILE A 169 10.62 5.10 17.82
CA ILE A 169 10.58 5.56 16.42
C ILE A 169 10.27 7.06 16.34
N ALA A 170 9.31 7.54 17.12
CA ALA A 170 8.75 8.87 16.94
C ALA A 170 9.68 9.97 17.45
N LYS A 171 10.41 9.78 18.57
CA LYS A 171 11.24 10.82 19.22
C LYS A 171 10.60 12.24 19.25
N ILE A 172 9.27 12.34 19.24
CA ILE A 172 8.55 13.61 19.25
C ILE A 172 8.14 13.87 20.68
N ASP A 173 8.70 14.93 21.26
CA ASP A 173 8.24 15.49 22.52
C ASP A 173 7.08 16.45 22.24
N TRP A 174 5.85 15.96 22.38
CA TRP A 174 4.66 16.79 22.20
C TRP A 174 4.52 17.89 23.25
N THR A 175 5.27 17.82 24.36
CA THR A 175 5.27 18.87 25.39
C THR A 175 6.04 20.12 24.95
N SER A 176 6.90 20.01 23.93
CA SER A 176 7.61 21.16 23.35
C SER A 176 6.83 21.87 22.23
N VAL A 177 5.68 21.35 21.81
CA VAL A 177 4.91 21.90 20.69
C VAL A 177 4.00 23.01 21.20
N VAL A 178 4.45 24.26 21.04
CA VAL A 178 3.63 25.46 21.29
C VAL A 178 2.89 25.85 20.01
N ALA A 179 1.56 25.96 20.11
CA ALA A 179 0.75 26.46 19.00
C ALA A 179 0.99 27.97 18.82
N VAL A 180 1.79 28.35 17.80
CA VAL A 180 1.94 29.75 17.40
C VAL A 180 0.79 30.10 16.48
N SER A 181 -0.15 30.90 16.96
CA SER A 181 -1.21 31.44 16.10
C SER A 181 -0.59 32.49 15.18
N SER A 182 -0.73 32.29 13.86
CA SER A 182 -0.47 33.35 12.88
C SER A 182 -1.72 34.22 12.76
N SER A 183 -2.08 34.96 13.82
CA SER A 183 -2.94 36.12 13.62
C SER A 183 -2.09 37.19 12.92
N ALA A 184 -2.41 37.48 11.67
CA ALA A 184 -1.90 38.65 10.99
C ALA A 184 -2.27 39.89 11.82
N LYS A 185 -1.30 40.81 11.97
CA LYS A 185 -1.53 42.16 12.48
C LYS A 185 -2.41 42.95 11.50
#